data_AF-A0AAN5HYX1-F1
#
_entry.id   AF-A0AAN5HYX1-F1
#
_cell.length_a   1.000
_cell.length_b   1.000
_cell.length_c   1.000
_cell.angle_alpha   90.00
_cell.angle_beta   90.00
_cell.angle_gamma   90.00
#
_symmetry.space_group_name_H-M   'P 1'
#
loop_
_entity.id
_entity.type
_entity.pdbx_description
1 polymer ?
#
loop_
_entity_poly.entity_id
_entity_poly.type
_entity_poly.pdbx_seq_one_letter_code
_entity_poly.pdbx_strand_id
1 'polypeptide(L)'
;GLLLNSILLYAIRKFSRTNLGAYKHLLTIFAAVDVFLVIFHVAVRPVSFFSKISIDWDKLIVQRITALYAACQSVPFTLLGIHFLYRYWCVRRPQKIALFSNWKFAFFLAFLTIGGVCAWYAL
;
A
#
# COMPACT_ATOMS: atom_id res chain seq x y z
N GLY A 1 8.43 4.11 8.82
CA GLY A 1 7.69 2.89 8.45
C GLY A 1 8.26 1.64 9.08
N LEU A 2 9.43 1.15 8.63
CA LEU A 2 9.95 -0.20 8.90
C LEU A 2 9.77 -0.73 10.34
N LEU A 3 10.33 -0.07 11.36
CA LEU A 3 10.23 -0.53 12.76
C LEU A 3 8.77 -0.67 13.22
N LEU A 4 7.94 0.35 12.97
CA LEU A 4 6.53 0.36 13.37
C LEU A 4 5.70 -0.70 12.62
N ASN A 5 5.92 -0.89 11.31
CA ASN A 5 5.20 -1.93 10.57
C ASN A 5 5.67 -3.34 10.90
N SER A 6 6.96 -3.51 11.22
CA SER A 6 7.48 -4.79 11.70
C SER A 6 6.87 -5.15 13.07
N ILE A 7 6.75 -4.17 13.98
CA ILE A 7 6.03 -4.33 15.25
C ILE A 7 4.55 -4.63 14.99
N LEU A 8 3.91 -3.94 14.04
CA LEU A 8 2.52 -4.17 13.66
C LEU A 8 2.31 -5.58 13.11
N LEU A 9 3.18 -6.06 12.23
CA LEU A 9 3.15 -7.44 11.70
C LEU A 9 3.35 -8.47 12.81
N TYR A 10 4.28 -8.22 13.74
CA TYR A 10 4.46 -9.06 14.92
C TYR A 10 3.21 -9.09 15.80
N ALA A 11 2.58 -7.94 16.04
CA ALA A 11 1.36 -7.83 16.83
C ALA A 11 0.18 -8.54 16.15
N ILE A 12 0.03 -8.39 14.83
CA ILE A 12 -0.97 -9.11 14.04
C ILE A 12 -0.77 -10.63 14.15
N ARG A 13 0.48 -11.10 14.07
CA ARG A 13 0.78 -12.53 14.13
C ARG A 13 0.53 -13.10 15.52
N LYS A 14 0.91 -12.38 16.58
CA LYS A 14 0.91 -12.87 17.96
C LYS A 14 -0.37 -12.61 18.74
N PHE A 15 -1.06 -11.49 18.50
CA PHE A 15 -2.20 -11.05 19.31
C PHE A 15 -3.54 -10.99 18.56
N SER A 16 -3.58 -11.18 17.24
CA SER A 16 -4.84 -11.15 16.50
C SER A 16 -5.68 -12.41 16.75
N ARG A 17 -6.82 -12.23 17.41
CA ARG A 17 -7.86 -13.26 17.61
C ARG A 17 -8.52 -13.64 16.28
N THR A 18 -9.09 -14.84 16.21
CA THR A 18 -9.77 -15.43 15.03
C THR A 18 -10.95 -14.60 14.53
N ASN A 19 -11.63 -13.85 15.42
CA ASN A 19 -12.77 -13.00 15.07
C ASN A 19 -12.42 -11.74 14.23
N LEU A 20 -11.15 -11.47 13.96
CA LEU A 20 -10.71 -10.31 13.17
C LEU A 20 -10.53 -10.62 11.67
N GLY A 21 -10.79 -11.86 11.21
CA GLY A 21 -10.55 -12.38 9.86
C GLY A 21 -10.22 -11.35 8.76
N ALA A 22 -11.24 -10.71 8.17
CA ALA A 22 -11.07 -9.75 7.07
C ALA A 22 -10.23 -8.51 7.44
N TYR A 23 -10.40 -7.98 8.66
CA TYR A 23 -9.63 -6.83 9.15
C TYR A 23 -8.15 -7.16 9.32
N LYS A 24 -7.83 -8.39 9.76
CA LYS A 24 -6.45 -8.86 9.90
C LYS A 24 -5.73 -8.82 8.56
N HIS A 25 -6.39 -9.25 7.49
CA HIS A 25 -5.83 -9.21 6.14
C HIS A 25 -5.58 -7.78 5.68
N LEU A 26 -6.56 -6.88 5.87
CA LEU A 26 -6.41 -5.45 5.55
C LEU A 26 -5.22 -4.80 6.26
N LEU A 27 -5.04 -5.09 7.55
CA LEU A 27 -3.94 -4.54 8.34
C LEU A 27 -2.59 -5.13 7.92
N THR A 28 -2.57 -6.42 7.54
CA THR A 28 -1.36 -7.09 7.02
C THR A 28 -0.94 -6.51 5.68
N ILE A 29 -1.90 -6.29 4.76
CA ILE A 29 -1.64 -5.66 3.46
C ILE A 29 -1.10 -4.25 3.66
N PHE A 30 -1.68 -3.48 4.58
CA PHE A 30 -1.21 -2.12 4.86
C PHE A 30 0.23 -2.10 5.36
N ALA A 31 0.55 -2.94 6.34
CA ALA A 31 1.91 -3.05 6.85
C ALA A 31 2.90 -3.53 5.77
N ALA A 32 2.50 -4.48 4.93
CA ALA A 32 3.32 -4.99 3.84
C ALA A 32 3.59 -3.92 2.76
N VAL A 33 2.57 -3.15 2.37
CA VAL A 33 2.72 -2.03 1.44
C VAL A 33 3.65 -0.97 2.00
N ASP A 34 3.50 -0.58 3.27
CA ASP A 34 4.37 0.45 3.84
C ASP A 34 5.83 -0.03 3.97
N VAL A 35 6.06 -1.30 4.30
CA VAL A 35 7.41 -1.89 4.26
C VAL A 35 7.98 -1.88 2.83
N PHE A 36 7.18 -2.28 1.84
CA PHE A 36 7.58 -2.26 0.42
C PHE A 36 7.96 -0.83 -0.02
N LEU A 37 7.15 0.18 0.31
CA LEU A 37 7.42 1.57 -0.05
C LEU A 37 8.70 2.12 0.61
N VAL A 38 8.99 1.72 1.85
CA VAL A 38 10.24 2.10 2.52
C VAL A 38 11.45 1.45 1.83
N ILE A 39 11.37 0.16 1.47
CA ILE A 39 12.43 -0.52 0.73
C ILE A 39 12.62 0.16 -0.64
N PHE A 40 11.52 0.45 -1.34
CA PHE A 40 11.57 1.09 -2.64
C PHE A 40 12.18 2.50 -2.54
N HIS A 41 11.84 3.28 -1.51
CA HIS A 41 12.47 4.58 -1.25
C HIS A 41 14.00 4.48 -1.10
N VAL A 42 14.47 3.51 -0.30
CA VAL A 42 15.92 3.28 -0.10
C VAL A 42 16.60 2.88 -1.40
N ALA A 43 15.94 2.10 -2.27
CA ALA A 43 16.46 1.71 -3.57
C ALA A 43 16.51 2.87 -4.59
N VAL A 44 15.52 3.77 -4.58
CA VAL A 44 15.43 4.90 -5.53
C VAL A 44 16.37 6.06 -5.15
N ARG A 45 16.66 6.24 -3.87
CA ARG A 45 17.53 7.31 -3.36
C ARG A 45 18.94 7.34 -4.01
N PRO A 46 19.70 6.24 -4.09
CA PRO A 46 21.01 6.26 -4.76
C PRO A 46 20.88 6.52 -6.26
N VAL A 47 19.89 5.92 -6.94
CA VAL A 47 19.68 6.10 -8.39
C VAL A 47 19.41 7.57 -8.73
N SER A 48 18.53 8.21 -7.96
CA SER A 48 18.24 9.64 -8.13
C SER A 48 19.42 10.54 -7.77
N PHE A 49 20.25 10.17 -6.79
CA PHE A 49 21.48 10.89 -6.44
C PHE A 49 22.54 10.79 -7.54
N PHE A 50 22.82 9.60 -8.04
CA PHE A 50 23.82 9.38 -9.10
C PHE A 50 23.44 10.02 -10.43
N SER A 51 22.14 10.08 -10.76
CA SER A 51 21.66 10.81 -11.93
C SER A 51 21.95 12.32 -11.89
N LYS A 52 22.07 12.91 -10.69
CA LYS A 52 22.41 14.33 -10.49
C LYS A 52 23.91 14.59 -10.58
N ILE A 53 24.74 13.56 -10.39
CA ILE A 53 26.22 13.66 -10.38
C ILE A 53 26.82 13.35 -11.75
N SER A 54 25.99 13.23 -12.80
CA SER A 54 26.43 12.99 -14.19
C SER A 54 27.07 11.62 -14.43
N ILE A 55 26.81 10.63 -13.57
CA ILE A 55 27.08 9.23 -13.89
C ILE A 55 26.03 8.82 -14.93
N ASP A 56 26.48 8.26 -16.04
CA ASP A 56 25.74 7.96 -17.28
C ASP A 56 24.69 6.85 -17.12
N TRP A 57 23.79 7.03 -16.14
CA TRP A 57 22.56 6.26 -16.05
C TRP A 57 21.58 6.85 -17.03
N ASP A 58 20.96 5.97 -17.82
CA ASP A 58 19.94 6.35 -18.79
C ASP A 58 18.84 7.18 -18.11
N LYS A 59 18.83 8.49 -18.35
CA LYS A 59 18.02 9.48 -17.62
C LYS A 59 16.53 9.13 -17.67
N LEU A 60 16.11 8.51 -18.77
CA LEU A 60 14.74 8.01 -18.97
C LEU A 60 14.38 6.92 -17.97
N ILE A 61 15.30 6.01 -17.66
CA ILE A 61 15.08 4.92 -16.69
C ILE A 61 14.94 5.50 -15.28
N VAL A 62 15.82 6.43 -14.90
CA VAL A 62 15.77 7.08 -13.59
C VAL A 62 14.47 7.86 -13.40
N GLN A 63 14.06 8.61 -14.42
CA GLN A 63 12.80 9.35 -14.41
C GLN A 63 11.60 8.41 -14.26
N ARG A 64 11.54 7.31 -15.03
CA ARG A 64 10.46 6.32 -14.95
C ARG A 64 10.38 5.66 -13.58
N ILE A 65 11.51 5.28 -13.00
CA ILE A 65 11.57 4.66 -11.66
C ILE A 65 11.09 5.67 -10.60
N THR A 66 11.52 6.93 -10.70
CA THR A 66 11.13 7.98 -9.74
C THR A 66 9.64 8.31 -9.84
N ALA A 67 9.10 8.41 -11.06
CA ALA A 67 7.67 8.61 -11.30
C ALA A 67 6.83 7.44 -10.78
N LEU A 68 7.28 6.20 -11.00
CA LEU A 68 6.63 5.01 -10.46
C LEU A 68 6.62 5.02 -8.93
N TYR A 69 7.74 5.37 -8.30
CA TYR A 69 7.82 5.51 -6.85
C TYR A 69 6.84 6.58 -6.32
N ALA A 70 6.77 7.74 -6.97
CA ALA A 70 5.81 8.78 -6.63
C ALA A 70 4.36 8.31 -6.77
N ALA A 71 4.04 7.61 -7.86
CA ALA A 71 2.71 7.05 -8.08
C ALA A 71 2.32 6.00 -7.02
N CYS A 72 3.26 5.14 -6.63
CA CYS A 72 3.05 4.12 -5.59
C CYS A 72 2.76 4.72 -4.20
N GLN A 73 3.13 5.98 -3.94
CA GLN A 73 2.76 6.67 -2.68
C GLN A 73 1.26 6.92 -2.56
N SER A 74 0.46 6.77 -3.63
CA SER A 74 -1.00 6.85 -3.57
C SER A 74 -1.65 5.61 -2.91
N VAL A 75 -0.97 4.46 -2.94
CA VAL A 75 -1.49 3.17 -2.46
C VAL A 75 -1.88 3.19 -0.97
N PRO A 76 -1.06 3.72 -0.05
CA PRO A 76 -1.42 3.81 1.37
C PRO A 76 -2.66 4.67 1.60
N PHE A 77 -2.86 5.74 0.82
CA PHE A 77 -4.04 6.60 0.97
C PHE A 77 -5.33 5.86 0.59
N THR A 78 -5.33 5.15 -0.54
CA THR A 78 -6.46 4.31 -0.92
C THR A 78 -6.74 3.23 0.13
N LEU A 79 -5.69 2.62 0.68
CA LEU A 79 -5.82 1.56 1.66
C LEU A 79 -6.32 2.09 3.01
N LEU A 80 -5.91 3.29 3.43
CA LEU A 80 -6.47 4.00 4.59
C LEU A 80 -7.97 4.28 4.39
N GLY A 81 -8.38 4.70 3.19
CA GLY A 81 -9.79 4.85 2.86
C GLY A 81 -10.59 3.55 3.04
N ILE A 82 -10.02 2.43 2.60
CA ILE A 82 -10.62 1.10 2.78
C ILE A 82 -10.70 0.72 4.27
N HIS A 83 -9.66 1.01 5.06
CA HIS A 83 -9.66 0.79 6.51
C HIS A 83 -10.76 1.59 7.21
N PHE A 84 -10.92 2.87 6.86
CA PHE A 84 -11.98 3.71 7.41
C PHE A 84 -13.37 3.22 6.98
N LEU A 85 -13.53 2.80 5.72
CA LEU A 85 -14.77 2.23 5.22
C LEU A 85 -15.14 0.94 5.98
N TYR A 86 -14.17 0.06 6.17
CA TYR A 86 -14.34 -1.17 6.94
C TYR A 86 -14.79 -0.86 8.37
N ARG A 87 -14.09 0.06 9.06
CA ARG A 87 -14.44 0.47 10.43
C ARG A 87 -15.84 1.09 10.50
N TYR A 88 -16.21 1.91 9.53
CA TYR A 88 -17.55 2.50 9.45
C TYR A 88 -18.63 1.42 9.29
N TRP A 89 -18.42 0.43 8.43
CA TRP A 89 -19.38 -0.68 8.27
C TRP A 89 -19.46 -1.58 9.50
N CYS A 90 -18.36 -1.81 10.23
CA CYS A 90 -18.41 -2.52 11.51
C CYS A 90 -19.34 -1.86 12.52
N VAL A 91 -19.34 -0.53 12.61
CA VAL A 91 -20.14 0.19 13.61
C VAL A 91 -21.58 0.41 13.14
N ARG A 92 -21.79 0.77 11.86
CA ARG A 92 -23.11 1.20 11.38
C ARG A 92 -23.88 0.14 10.62
N ARG A 93 -23.22 -0.80 9.93
CA ARG A 93 -23.86 -1.77 9.00
C ARG A 93 -23.09 -3.10 8.91
N PRO A 94 -23.14 -3.95 9.96
CA PRO A 94 -22.34 -5.17 10.02
C PRO A 94 -22.65 -6.19 8.91
N GLN A 95 -23.88 -6.18 8.38
CA GLN A 95 -24.28 -7.04 7.24
C GLN A 95 -23.42 -6.80 5.98
N LYS A 96 -22.87 -5.60 5.80
CA LYS A 96 -22.03 -5.25 4.64
C LYS A 96 -20.59 -5.74 4.78
N ILE A 97 -20.16 -6.20 5.95
CA ILE A 97 -18.81 -6.75 6.15
C ILE A 97 -18.63 -8.04 5.33
N ALA A 98 -19.70 -8.79 5.08
CA ALA A 98 -19.65 -10.00 4.25
C ALA A 98 -19.15 -9.71 2.82
N LEU A 99 -19.31 -8.48 2.31
CA LEU A 99 -18.75 -8.07 1.02
C LEU A 99 -17.21 -8.12 1.02
N PHE A 100 -16.55 -7.81 2.14
CA PHE A 100 -15.10 -7.95 2.26
C PHE A 100 -14.62 -9.40 2.21
N SER A 101 -15.50 -10.37 2.46
CA SER A 101 -15.20 -11.79 2.27
C SER A 101 -15.37 -12.24 0.82
N ASN A 102 -15.98 -11.42 -0.04
CA ASN A 102 -16.21 -11.75 -1.44
C ASN A 102 -15.00 -11.32 -2.30
N TRP A 103 -14.38 -12.30 -2.96
CA TRP A 103 -13.27 -12.08 -3.88
C TRP A 103 -13.55 -11.00 -4.93
N LYS A 104 -14.79 -10.92 -5.46
CA LYS A 104 -15.15 -9.91 -6.48
C LYS A 104 -15.00 -8.48 -5.95
N PHE A 105 -15.37 -8.27 -4.70
CA PHE A 105 -15.26 -6.97 -4.05
C PHE A 105 -13.80 -6.65 -3.73
N ALA A 106 -13.02 -7.62 -3.26
CA ALA A 106 -11.58 -7.45 -3.09
C ALA A 106 -10.87 -7.07 -4.40
N PHE A 107 -11.25 -7.71 -5.53
CA PHE A 107 -10.72 -7.38 -6.84
C PHE A 107 -11.09 -5.97 -7.28
N PHE A 108 -12.32 -5.53 -7.01
CA PHE A 108 -12.74 -4.14 -7.26
C PHE A 108 -11.92 -3.12 -6.48
N LEU A 109 -11.63 -3.38 -5.20
CA LEU A 109 -10.77 -2.50 -4.38
C LEU A 109 -9.31 -2.48 -4.89
N ALA A 110 -8.80 -3.64 -5.32
CA ALA A 110 -7.48 -3.72 -5.94
C ALA A 110 -7.44 -2.92 -7.25
N PHE A 111 -8.48 -3.03 -8.08
CA PHE A 111 -8.61 -2.26 -9.31
C PHE A 111 -8.63 -0.75 -9.03
N LEU A 112 -9.37 -0.28 -8.01
CA LEU A 112 -9.36 1.13 -7.61
C LEU A 112 -7.95 1.59 -7.20
N THR A 113 -7.22 0.75 -6.48
CA THR A 113 -5.85 1.05 -6.03
C THR A 113 -4.89 1.14 -7.21
N ILE A 114 -4.96 0.19 -8.14
CA ILE A 114 -4.13 0.18 -9.37
C ILE A 114 -4.50 1.37 -10.26
N GLY A 115 -5.80 1.66 -10.43
CA GLY A 115 -6.26 2.83 -11.18
C GLY A 115 -5.73 4.14 -10.62
N GLY A 116 -5.65 4.27 -9.29
CA GLY A 116 -5.00 5.39 -8.62
C GLY A 116 -3.52 5.52 -9.00
N VAL A 117 -2.76 4.42 -8.92
CA VAL A 117 -1.34 4.41 -9.32
C VAL A 117 -1.17 4.77 -10.79
N CYS A 118 -1.97 4.20 -11.69
CA CYS A 118 -1.91 4.52 -13.12
C CYS A 118 -2.21 5.99 -13.41
N ALA A 119 -3.21 6.57 -12.73
CA ALA A 119 -3.55 7.98 -12.87
C ALA A 119 -2.39 8.88 -12.41
N TRP A 120 -1.78 8.58 -11.25
CA TRP A 120 -0.63 9.33 -10.75
C TRP A 120 0.64 9.15 -11.60
N TYR A 121 0.80 8.01 -12.28
CA TYR A 121 1.93 7.78 -13.16
C TYR A 121 1.79 8.49 -14.51
N ALA A 122 0.56 8.73 -14.96
CA ALA A 122 0.27 9.42 -16.22
C ALA A 122 0.28 10.96 -16.11
N LEU A 123 0.26 11.48 -14.88
CA LEU A 123 0.37 12.90 -14.53
C LEU A 123 1.85 13.35 -14.49
#